data_AF-A0A8K1CWZ3-F1
#
_entry.id   AF-A0A8K1CWZ3-F1
#
_cell.length_a   1.000
_cell.length_b   1.000
_cell.length_c   1.000
_cell.angle_alpha   90.00
_cell.angle_beta   90.00
_cell.angle_gamma   90.00
#
_symmetry.space_group_name_H-M   'P 1'
#
loop_
_entity.id
_entity.type
_entity.pdbx_description
1 polymer ?
#
loop_
_entity_poly.entity_id
_entity_poly.type
_entity_poly.pdbx_seq_one_letter_code
_entity_poly.pdbx_strand_id
1 'polypeptide(L)'
;MDHRGTGRSTLLQCSAMNAYSFLGSIIDFSEVAGCVQEVLTQIDGHTAAFSITSAAKDIHLLVSTLNANENVFIYGAGYGTYLAERVMHLAPVNVKGYALDGVVSERQGNFAHYFSNSEEAGLAKQLLE
;
A
#
# COMPACT_ATOMS: atom_id res chain seq x y z
N MET A 1 7.57 -1.31 9.72
CA MET A 1 8.43 -1.04 8.54
C MET A 1 7.80 0.09 7.75
N ASP A 2 8.61 0.95 7.14
CA ASP A 2 8.10 1.98 6.22
C ASP A 2 7.95 1.33 4.84
N HIS A 3 6.82 1.57 4.16
CA HIS A 3 6.55 1.04 2.84
C HIS A 3 7.56 1.62 1.84
N ARG A 4 7.97 0.85 0.82
CA ARG A 4 8.82 1.41 -0.25
C ARG A 4 8.18 2.68 -0.82
N GLY A 5 8.96 3.73 -0.98
CA GLY A 5 8.46 5.03 -1.44
C GLY A 5 7.91 5.93 -0.34
N THR A 6 7.92 5.51 0.93
CA THR A 6 7.36 6.27 2.05
C THR A 6 8.31 6.32 3.25
N GLY A 7 8.09 7.29 4.14
CA GLY A 7 8.84 7.42 5.39
C GLY A 7 10.35 7.42 5.17
N ARG A 8 11.06 6.53 5.84
CA ARG A 8 12.52 6.34 5.69
C ARG A 8 12.91 5.33 4.61
N SER A 9 11.95 4.69 3.94
CA SER A 9 12.16 3.75 2.84
C SER A 9 12.16 4.47 1.49
N THR A 10 13.02 5.48 1.34
CA THR A 10 13.13 6.36 0.16
C THR A 10 11.82 7.08 -0.15
N LEU A 11 11.51 8.13 0.62
CA LEU A 11 10.30 8.93 0.42
C LEU A 11 10.25 9.51 -1.00
N LEU A 12 9.24 9.11 -1.77
CA LEU A 12 8.93 9.74 -3.05
C LEU A 12 8.18 11.04 -2.78
N GLN A 13 8.69 12.12 -3.36
CA GLN A 13 8.16 13.47 -3.15
C GLN A 13 8.23 14.28 -4.43
N CYS A 14 7.31 15.21 -4.64
CA CYS A 14 7.40 16.16 -5.75
C CYS A 14 7.21 17.58 -5.24
N SER A 15 7.59 18.57 -6.03
CA SER A 15 7.50 19.99 -5.68
C SER A 15 6.09 20.44 -5.30
N ALA A 16 5.06 19.84 -5.90
CA ALA A 16 3.65 20.11 -5.61
C ALA A 16 3.15 19.51 -4.28
N MET A 17 3.92 18.61 -3.66
CA MET A 17 3.60 18.08 -2.33
C MET A 17 3.96 19.12 -1.26
N ASN A 18 3.04 20.05 -1.03
CA ASN A 18 3.18 21.04 0.04
C ASN A 18 3.27 20.34 1.41
N ALA A 19 4.13 20.86 2.27
CA ALA A 19 4.60 20.22 3.51
C ALA A 19 3.47 19.62 4.38
N TYR A 20 3.60 18.31 4.63
CA TYR A 20 3.08 17.54 5.78
C TYR A 20 1.89 18.13 6.54
N SER A 21 0.69 18.02 5.97
CA SER A 21 -0.52 18.01 6.80
C SER A 21 -0.70 16.61 7.41
N PHE A 22 -1.35 16.52 8.57
CA PHE A 22 -1.71 15.25 9.23
C PHE A 22 -2.54 14.31 8.33
N LEU A 23 -3.13 14.84 7.26
CA LEU A 23 -3.96 14.14 6.28
C LEU A 23 -3.28 13.97 4.91
N GLY A 24 -2.00 14.33 4.78
CA GLY A 24 -1.25 14.28 3.52
C GLY A 24 -1.22 15.62 2.76
N SER A 25 -0.44 15.66 1.68
CA SER A 25 -0.36 16.81 0.77
C SER A 25 -1.53 16.77 -0.20
N ILE A 26 -2.31 17.86 -0.28
CA ILE A 26 -3.31 18.05 -1.33
C ILE A 26 -2.58 18.61 -2.55
N ILE A 27 -2.51 17.83 -3.61
CA ILE A 27 -1.93 18.22 -4.90
C ILE A 27 -3.08 18.70 -5.78
N ASP A 28 -2.97 19.88 -6.41
CA ASP A 28 -3.97 20.31 -7.38
C ASP A 28 -3.92 19.42 -8.62
N PHE A 29 -5.07 19.19 -9.26
CA PHE A 29 -5.15 18.33 -10.45
C PHE A 29 -4.21 18.84 -11.56
N SER A 30 -4.03 20.15 -11.68
CA SER A 30 -3.11 20.76 -12.65
C SER A 30 -1.64 20.41 -12.40
N GLU A 31 -1.27 20.05 -11.18
CA GLU A 31 0.11 19.76 -10.75
C GLU A 31 0.46 18.26 -10.86
N VAL A 32 -0.56 17.38 -10.98
CA VAL A 32 -0.39 15.91 -10.98
C VAL A 32 0.58 15.45 -12.06
N ALA A 33 0.46 15.98 -13.28
CA ALA A 33 1.34 15.58 -14.39
C ALA A 33 2.81 15.90 -14.11
N GLY A 34 3.09 17.09 -13.55
CA GLY A 34 4.44 17.48 -13.14
C GLY A 34 4.97 16.60 -12.00
N CYS A 35 4.12 16.37 -11.00
CA CYS A 35 4.45 15.50 -9.88
C CYS A 35 4.80 14.07 -10.31
N VAL A 36 4.03 13.48 -11.24
CA VAL A 36 4.30 12.17 -11.81
C VAL A 36 5.67 12.15 -12.50
N GLN A 37 6.01 13.19 -13.27
CA GLN A 37 7.30 13.26 -13.95
C GLN A 37 8.48 13.35 -12.96
N GLU A 38 8.34 14.11 -11.89
CA GLU A 38 9.35 14.20 -10.81
C GLU A 38 9.54 12.86 -10.10
N VAL A 39 8.43 12.16 -9.79
CA VAL A 39 8.48 10.83 -9.17
C VAL A 39 9.11 9.81 -10.11
N LEU A 40 8.74 9.82 -11.40
CA LEU A 40 9.35 8.94 -12.41
C LEU A 40 10.86 9.16 -12.52
N THR A 41 11.31 10.42 -12.39
CA THR A 41 12.73 10.76 -12.40
C THR A 41 13.44 10.22 -11.15
N GLN A 42 12.83 10.34 -9.96
CA GLN A 42 13.40 9.78 -8.71
C GLN A 42 13.60 8.27 -8.72
N ILE A 43 12.76 7.55 -9.48
CA ILE A 43 12.81 6.08 -9.55
C ILE A 43 13.51 5.58 -10.81
N ASP A 44 14.15 6.47 -11.58
CA ASP A 44 14.77 6.16 -12.87
C ASP A 44 13.82 5.42 -13.84
N GLY A 45 12.52 5.73 -13.77
CA GLY A 45 11.47 5.08 -14.56
C GLY A 45 11.08 3.65 -14.10
N HIS A 46 11.65 3.12 -13.02
CA HIS A 46 11.40 1.76 -12.52
C HIS A 46 10.08 1.61 -11.74
N THR A 47 8.94 1.93 -12.37
CA THR A 47 7.61 1.86 -11.74
C THR A 47 7.28 0.47 -11.17
N ALA A 48 7.74 -0.60 -11.82
CA ALA A 48 7.57 -1.97 -11.33
C ALA A 48 8.22 -2.19 -9.96
N ALA A 49 9.32 -1.51 -9.66
CA ALA A 49 9.98 -1.57 -8.36
C ALA A 49 9.12 -0.95 -7.26
N PHE A 50 8.19 -0.04 -7.56
CA PHE A 50 7.29 0.58 -6.57
C PHE A 50 5.87 -0.01 -6.58
N SER A 51 5.67 -1.13 -7.27
CA SER A 51 4.38 -1.82 -7.32
C SER A 51 3.99 -2.48 -6.00
N ILE A 52 2.69 -2.74 -5.81
CA ILE A 52 2.16 -3.48 -4.66
C ILE A 52 2.78 -4.88 -4.52
N THR A 53 3.11 -5.53 -5.64
CA THR A 53 3.75 -6.86 -5.61
C THR A 53 5.18 -6.75 -5.11
N SER A 54 5.92 -5.73 -5.53
CA SER A 54 7.26 -5.47 -5.00
C SER A 54 7.17 -5.16 -3.51
N ALA A 55 6.24 -4.31 -3.07
CA ALA A 55 6.05 -4.03 -1.64
C ALA A 55 5.72 -5.30 -0.82
N ALA A 56 4.87 -6.19 -1.35
CA ALA A 56 4.58 -7.47 -0.71
C ALA A 56 5.82 -8.37 -0.60
N LYS A 57 6.71 -8.33 -1.60
CA LYS A 57 8.00 -9.04 -1.55
C LYS A 57 8.94 -8.49 -0.48
N ASP A 58 8.88 -7.20 -0.14
CA ASP A 58 9.65 -6.66 0.99
C ASP A 58 9.19 -7.30 2.30
N ILE A 59 7.88 -7.39 2.52
CA ILE A 59 7.31 -8.04 3.71
C ILE A 59 7.73 -9.51 3.75
N HIS A 60 7.60 -10.23 2.63
CA HIS A 60 8.05 -11.62 2.54
C HIS A 60 9.53 -11.77 2.91
N LEU A 61 10.40 -10.90 2.36
CA LEU A 61 11.82 -10.90 2.66
C LEU A 61 12.07 -10.62 4.15
N LEU A 62 11.44 -9.59 4.72
CA LEU A 62 11.60 -9.23 6.12
C LEU A 62 11.15 -10.37 7.05
N VAL A 63 10.01 -11.00 6.77
CA VAL A 63 9.54 -12.17 7.53
C VAL A 63 10.56 -13.30 7.45
N SER A 64 11.07 -13.60 6.25
CA SER A 64 12.03 -14.70 6.06
C SER A 64 13.42 -14.42 6.65
N THR A 65 13.79 -13.15 6.86
CA THR A 65 15.13 -12.76 7.31
C THR A 65 15.17 -12.42 8.80
N LEU A 66 14.17 -11.69 9.29
CA LEU A 66 14.10 -11.22 10.67
C LEU A 66 13.29 -12.15 11.58
N ASN A 67 12.33 -12.89 11.02
CA ASN A 67 11.38 -13.71 11.77
C ASN A 67 11.38 -15.17 11.28
N ALA A 68 12.51 -15.65 10.75
CA ALA A 68 12.65 -16.96 10.11
C ALA A 68 12.22 -18.15 10.98
N ASN A 69 12.26 -18.00 12.31
CA ASN A 69 11.93 -19.05 13.28
C ASN A 69 10.70 -18.71 14.13
N GLU A 70 9.95 -17.67 13.77
CA GLU A 70 8.83 -17.18 14.54
C GLU A 70 7.51 -17.39 13.80
N ASN A 71 6.42 -17.45 14.55
CA ASN A 71 5.07 -17.36 14.01
C ASN A 71 4.72 -15.88 13.82
N VAL A 72 4.55 -15.47 12.57
CA VAL A 72 4.25 -14.09 12.21
C VAL A 72 2.75 -13.92 11.97
N PHE A 73 2.20 -12.80 12.46
CA PHE A 73 0.86 -12.35 12.12
C PHE A 73 0.98 -10.99 11.42
N ILE A 74 0.30 -10.84 10.28
CA ILE A 74 0.31 -9.59 9.53
C ILE A 74 -0.98 -8.82 9.83
N TYR A 75 -0.83 -7.59 10.29
CA TYR A 75 -1.93 -6.65 10.48
C TYR A 75 -1.92 -5.60 9.37
N GLY A 76 -3.04 -5.43 8.68
CA GLY A 76 -3.24 -4.41 7.67
C GLY A 76 -4.45 -3.55 8.01
N ALA A 77 -4.31 -2.23 7.88
CA ALA A 77 -5.39 -1.27 8.04
C ALA A 77 -5.52 -0.37 6.81
N GLY A 78 -6.75 -0.13 6.32
CA GLY A 78 -7.00 0.68 5.12
C GLY A 78 -6.22 0.16 3.91
N TYR A 79 -5.38 0.99 3.28
CA TYR A 79 -4.47 0.56 2.19
C TYR A 79 -3.61 -0.66 2.55
N GLY A 80 -3.24 -0.79 3.83
CA GLY A 80 -2.47 -1.92 4.33
C GLY A 80 -3.19 -3.26 4.16
N THR A 81 -4.52 -3.28 4.04
CA THR A 81 -5.28 -4.51 3.76
C THR A 81 -5.05 -5.00 2.33
N TYR A 82 -5.04 -4.12 1.33
CA TYR A 82 -4.69 -4.46 -0.05
C TYR A 82 -3.26 -5.00 -0.16
N LEU A 83 -2.32 -4.40 0.57
CA LEU A 83 -0.95 -4.94 0.66
C LEU A 83 -0.91 -6.32 1.34
N ALA A 84 -1.63 -6.49 2.44
CA ALA A 84 -1.68 -7.75 3.18
C ALA A 84 -2.30 -8.87 2.32
N GLU A 85 -3.39 -8.61 1.61
CA GLU A 85 -3.98 -9.50 0.59
C GLU A 85 -2.92 -9.91 -0.44
N ARG A 86 -2.12 -8.96 -0.93
CA ARG A 86 -1.04 -9.29 -1.87
C ARG A 86 0.06 -10.15 -1.25
N VAL A 87 0.35 -9.99 0.04
CA VAL A 87 1.28 -10.88 0.77
C VAL A 87 0.70 -12.28 0.94
N MET A 88 -0.62 -12.44 1.13
CA MET A 88 -1.28 -13.76 1.17
C MET A 88 -1.01 -14.56 -0.11
N HIS A 89 -1.08 -13.91 -1.27
CA HIS A 89 -0.76 -14.54 -2.56
C HIS A 89 0.69 -15.00 -2.68
N LEU A 90 1.63 -14.42 -1.94
CA LEU A 90 3.02 -14.87 -1.90
C LEU A 90 3.25 -16.05 -0.93
N ALA A 91 2.24 -16.39 -0.11
CA ALA A 91 2.24 -17.52 0.83
C ALA A 91 3.54 -17.71 1.65
N PRO A 92 4.04 -16.67 2.36
CA PRO A 92 5.19 -16.81 3.26
C PRO A 92 4.95 -17.89 4.34
N VAL A 93 5.85 -18.87 4.44
CA VAL A 93 5.68 -20.06 5.30
C VAL A 93 5.59 -19.77 6.81
N ASN A 94 6.20 -18.66 7.25
CA ASN A 94 6.22 -18.21 8.64
C ASN A 94 4.98 -17.43 9.06
N VAL A 95 4.15 -16.98 8.10
CA VAL A 95 2.93 -16.23 8.44
C VAL A 95 1.82 -17.21 8.78
N LYS A 96 1.26 -17.08 9.99
CA LYS A 96 0.22 -17.96 10.52
C LYS A 96 -1.18 -17.34 10.50
N GLY A 97 -1.27 -16.03 10.28
CA GLY A 97 -2.55 -15.36 10.18
C GLY A 97 -2.43 -13.92 9.72
N TYR A 98 -3.58 -13.39 9.31
CA TYR A 98 -3.75 -12.03 8.82
C TYR A 98 -4.95 -11.41 9.51
N ALA A 99 -4.81 -10.16 9.96
CA ALA A 99 -5.89 -9.34 10.47
C ALA A 99 -6.05 -8.12 9.56
N LEU A 100 -7.23 -7.98 8.96
CA LEU A 100 -7.55 -6.92 8.00
C LEU A 100 -8.61 -5.99 8.60
N ASP A 101 -8.28 -4.72 8.77
CA ASP A 101 -9.16 -3.68 9.33
C ASP A 101 -9.45 -2.59 8.28
N GLY A 102 -10.73 -2.34 7.98
CA GLY A 102 -11.13 -1.45 6.88
C GLY A 102 -10.66 -1.95 5.51
N VAL A 103 -11.21 -3.10 5.08
CA VAL A 103 -10.77 -3.86 3.89
C VAL A 103 -10.90 -3.05 2.60
N VAL A 104 -9.81 -3.01 1.84
CA VAL A 104 -9.73 -2.50 0.46
C VAL A 104 -9.46 -3.67 -0.46
N SER A 105 -10.47 -4.03 -1.27
CA SER A 105 -10.40 -5.22 -2.12
C SER A 105 -9.38 -5.10 -3.24
N GLU A 106 -8.55 -6.13 -3.43
CA GLU A 106 -7.68 -6.27 -4.61
C GLU A 106 -8.41 -6.29 -5.96
N ARG A 107 -9.72 -6.60 -5.98
CA ARG A 107 -10.53 -6.62 -7.20
C ARG A 107 -10.91 -5.22 -7.68
N GLN A 108 -10.92 -4.25 -6.79
CA GLN A 108 -11.35 -2.87 -7.08
C GLN A 108 -10.14 -1.92 -7.07
N GLY A 109 -9.11 -2.26 -7.85
CA GLY A 109 -7.82 -1.53 -7.90
C GLY A 109 -7.86 -0.15 -8.60
N ASN A 110 -9.03 0.47 -8.76
CA ASN A 110 -9.10 1.81 -9.31
C ASN A 110 -8.97 2.86 -8.20
N PHE A 111 -7.81 3.51 -8.15
CA PHE A 111 -7.56 4.59 -7.19
C PHE A 111 -8.50 5.79 -7.36
N ALA A 112 -9.08 6.01 -8.54
CA ALA A 112 -10.08 7.05 -8.76
C ALA A 112 -11.38 6.83 -7.96
N HIS A 113 -11.65 5.57 -7.59
CA HIS A 113 -12.83 5.18 -6.81
C HIS A 113 -12.45 4.60 -5.44
N TYR A 114 -11.21 4.82 -5.00
CA TYR A 114 -10.66 4.21 -3.79
C TYR A 114 -11.57 4.37 -2.57
N PHE A 115 -12.09 5.59 -2.35
CA PHE A 115 -12.99 5.90 -1.24
C PHE A 115 -14.40 5.34 -1.44
N SER A 116 -14.99 5.50 -2.62
CA SER A 116 -16.34 4.97 -2.90
C SER A 116 -16.40 3.44 -2.83
N ASN A 117 -15.33 2.78 -3.25
CA ASN A 117 -15.19 1.31 -3.22
C ASN A 117 -15.07 0.78 -1.78
N SER A 118 -14.43 1.54 -0.89
CA SER A 118 -14.32 1.18 0.53
C SER A 118 -15.68 1.27 1.26
N GLU A 119 -16.55 2.19 0.85
CA GLU A 119 -17.92 2.29 1.36
C GLU A 119 -18.81 1.15 0.84
N GLU A 120 -18.70 0.78 -0.44
CA GLU A 120 -19.42 -0.38 -0.99
C GLU A 120 -19.02 -1.70 -0.31
N ALA A 121 -17.74 -1.89 0.02
CA ALA A 121 -17.28 -3.05 0.78
C ALA A 121 -17.88 -3.07 2.22
N GLY A 122 -18.07 -1.89 2.83
CA GLY A 122 -18.79 -1.75 4.10
C GLY A 122 -20.29 -2.07 3.98
N LEU A 123 -20.93 -1.63 2.89
CA LEU A 123 -22.35 -1.87 2.60
C LEU A 123 -22.65 -3.34 2.25
N ALA A 124 -21.73 -4.04 1.57
CA ALA A 124 -21.87 -5.47 1.30
C ALA A 124 -21.90 -6.31 2.59
N LYS A 125 -21.29 -5.81 3.67
CA LYS A 125 -21.37 -6.43 5.00
C LYS A 125 -22.72 -6.22 5.68
N GLN A 126 -23.47 -5.19 5.28
CA GLN A 126 -24.76 -4.82 5.84
C GLN A 126 -25.95 -5.51 5.14
N LEU A 127 -25.72 -6.19 4.02
CA LEU A 127 -26.71 -6.93 3.24
C LEU A 127 -26.64 -8.46 3.44
N LEU A 128 -25.78 -8.94 4.34
CA LEU A 128 -25.62 -10.36 4.68
C LEU A 128 -25.89 -10.67 6.17
N GLU A 129 -26.49 -9.72 6.90
CA GLU A 129 -27.12 -9.92 8.21
C GLU A 129 -28.63 -9.62 8.10
#